data_AF-A0A5M5ZNT5-F1
#
_entry.id   AF-A0A5M5ZNT5-F1
#
_cell.length_a   1.000
_cell.length_b   1.000
_cell.length_c   1.000
_cell.angle_alpha   90.00
_cell.angle_beta   90.00
_cell.angle_gamma   90.00
#
_symmetry.space_group_name_H-M   'P 1'
#
loop_
_entity.id
_entity.type
_entity.pdbx_description
1 polymer ?
#
loop_
_entity_poly.entity_id
_entity_poly.type
_entity_poly.pdbx_seq_one_letter_code
_entity_poly.pdbx_strand_id
1 'polypeptide(L)' 'MCSYEEPTDIIGLHCTLLTPYKGYTEGTIVGDYGNTIVVCLDSGKEVVEYRDEVIIYN' A
#
# COMPACT_ATOMS: atom_id res chain seq x y z
N MET A 1 -24.91 13.38 -7.68
CA MET A 1 -25.18 11.96 -7.35
C MET A 1 -24.37 11.14 -8.33
N CYS A 2 -23.36 10.34 -8.02
CA CYS A 2 -22.66 9.99 -6.78
C CYS A 2 -21.27 10.64 -6.80
N SER A 3 -20.67 10.87 -5.63
CA SER A 3 -19.25 11.23 -5.51
C SER A 3 -18.44 10.11 -6.18
N TYR A 4 -17.73 10.43 -7.26
CA TYR A 4 -16.66 9.57 -7.74
C TYR A 4 -15.63 9.52 -6.62
N GLU A 5 -15.62 8.44 -5.85
CA GLU A 5 -14.39 8.05 -5.19
C GLU A 5 -13.42 7.79 -6.34
N GLU A 6 -12.56 8.75 -6.65
CA GLU A 6 -11.46 8.54 -7.58
C GLU A 6 -10.75 7.29 -7.05
N PRO A 7 -10.84 6.14 -7.75
CA PRO A 7 -10.13 4.96 -7.30
C PRO A 7 -8.68 5.38 -7.30
N THR A 8 -8.06 5.46 -6.13
CA THR A 8 -6.64 5.78 -6.06
C THR A 8 -5.92 4.76 -6.92
N ASP A 9 -5.30 5.22 -8.02
CA ASP A 9 -4.65 4.40 -9.06
C ASP A 9 -3.55 3.47 -8.52
N ILE A 10 -3.24 3.56 -7.23
CA ILE A 10 -2.25 2.75 -6.54
C ILE A 10 -2.79 1.42 -5.98
N ILE A 11 -4.11 1.25 -5.82
CA ILE A 11 -4.66 -0.01 -5.30
C ILE A 11 -4.44 -1.12 -6.32
N GLY A 12 -3.82 -2.22 -5.89
CA GLY A 12 -3.41 -3.33 -6.74
C GLY A 12 -1.98 -3.23 -7.28
N LEU A 13 -1.29 -2.10 -7.06
CA LEU A 13 0.11 -1.95 -7.43
C LEU A 13 1.04 -2.67 -6.44
N HIS A 14 2.16 -3.15 -6.94
CA HIS A 14 3.25 -3.65 -6.10
C HIS A 14 3.99 -2.48 -5.45
N CYS A 15 4.40 -2.69 -4.21
CA CYS A 15 5.18 -1.73 -3.47
C CYS A 15 6.28 -2.41 -2.64
N THR A 16 7.29 -1.62 -2.29
CA THR A 16 8.35 -2.00 -1.36
C THR A 16 8.35 -1.03 -0.19
N LEU A 17 8.25 -1.55 1.03
CA LEU A 17 8.45 -0.81 2.27
C LEU A 17 9.90 -0.34 2.39
N LEU A 18 10.10 0.94 2.73
CA LEU A 18 11.42 1.46 3.09
C LEU A 18 11.93 0.82 4.38
N THR A 19 11.03 0.54 5.33
CA THR A 19 11.33 -0.12 6.59
C THR A 19 10.82 -1.57 6.54
N PRO A 20 11.70 -2.58 6.64
CA PRO A 20 11.28 -3.97 6.61
C PRO A 20 10.39 -4.31 7.80
N TYR A 21 9.16 -4.74 7.52
CA TYR A 21 8.26 -5.28 8.51
C TYR A 21 8.63 -6.74 8.82
N LYS A 22 9.33 -6.96 9.92
CA LYS A 22 9.77 -8.32 10.35
C LYS A 22 10.56 -9.09 9.26
N GLY A 23 11.33 -8.36 8.45
CA GLY A 23 12.09 -8.93 7.34
C GLY A 23 11.34 -8.98 6.00
N TYR A 24 10.07 -8.57 5.96
CA TYR A 24 9.30 -8.41 4.73
C TYR A 24 9.34 -6.96 4.27
N THR A 25 9.71 -6.75 3.02
CA THR A 25 9.73 -5.42 2.39
C THR A 25 8.74 -5.35 1.24
N GLU A 26 8.38 -6.45 0.62
CA GLU A 26 7.53 -6.46 -0.57
C GLU A 26 6.08 -6.75 -0.22
N GLY A 27 5.18 -6.15 -0.98
CA GLY A 27 3.75 -6.39 -0.89
C GLY A 27 2.95 -5.67 -1.97
N THR A 28 1.64 -5.80 -1.89
CA THR A 28 0.67 -5.19 -2.80
C THR A 28 -0.23 -4.24 -2.03
N ILE A 29 -0.51 -3.07 -2.60
CA ILE A 29 -1.38 -2.08 -1.97
C ILE A 29 -2.83 -2.54 -2.10
N VAL A 30 -3.51 -2.69 -0.97
CA VAL A 30 -4.92 -3.13 -0.90
C VAL A 30 -5.85 -2.06 -0.34
N GLY A 31 -5.30 -0.97 0.21
CA GLY A 31 -6.08 0.18 0.68
C GLY A 31 -5.26 1.48 0.65
N ASP A 32 -5.93 2.60 0.41
CA ASP A 32 -5.38 3.95 0.50
C ASP A 32 -6.33 4.77 1.37
N TYR A 33 -5.78 5.44 2.37
CA TYR A 33 -6.50 6.30 3.30
C TYR A 33 -5.91 7.73 3.24
N GLY A 34 -5.42 8.13 2.07
CA GLY A 34 -4.77 9.42 1.82
C GLY A 34 -3.32 9.48 2.30
N ASN A 35 -3.09 9.47 3.62
CA ASN A 35 -1.75 9.61 4.20
C ASN A 35 -1.09 8.25 4.53
N THR A 36 -1.92 7.25 4.78
CA THR A 36 -1.51 5.88 5.07
C THR A 36 -2.10 4.93 4.04
N ILE A 37 -1.36 3.89 3.71
CA ILE A 37 -1.80 2.83 2.82
C ILE A 37 -1.77 1.49 3.56
N VAL A 38 -2.63 0.57 3.13
CA VAL A 38 -2.60 -0.82 3.57
C VAL A 38 -1.88 -1.64 2.52
N VAL A 39 -0.82 -2.30 2.95
CA VAL A 39 -0.01 -3.20 2.14
C VAL A 39 -0.23 -4.63 2.60
N CYS A 40 -0.67 -5.48 1.68
CA CYS A 40 -0.67 -6.92 1.87
C CYS A 40 0.71 -7.46 1.49
N LEU A 41 1.50 -7.83 2.50
CA LEU A 41 2.82 -8.44 2.31
C LEU A 41 2.68 -9.81 1.65
N ASP A 42 3.71 -10.29 0.96
CA ASP A 42 3.74 -11.65 0.38
C ASP A 42 3.57 -12.78 1.41
N SER A 43 3.76 -12.46 2.70
CA SER A 43 3.42 -13.36 3.81
C SER A 43 1.90 -13.56 4.02
N GLY A 44 1.05 -12.81 3.33
CA GLY A 44 -0.40 -12.73 3.53
C GLY A 44 -0.82 -11.83 4.68
N LYS A 45 0.12 -11.08 5.26
CA LYS A 45 -0.15 -10.14 6.35
C LYS A 45 -0.39 -8.74 5.83
N GLU A 46 -1.48 -8.13 6.27
CA GLU A 46 -1.75 -6.71 6.04
C GLU A 46 -1.04 -5.84 7.08
N VAL A 47 -0.37 -4.80 6.60
CA VAL A 47 0.29 -3.79 7.41
C VAL A 47 -0.12 -2.40 6.94
N VAL A 48 -0.16 -1.45 7.85
CA VAL A 48 -0.49 -0.05 7.56
C VAL A 48 0.80 0.74 7.63
N GLU A 49 1.15 1.38 6.52
CA GLU A 49 2.40 2.13 6.38
C GLU A 49 2.09 3.52 5.80
N TYR A 50 2.97 4.48 6.04
CA TYR A 50 2.81 5.82 5.48
C TYR A 50 3.16 5.84 4.00
N ARG A 51 2.50 6.71 3.25
CA ARG A 51 2.73 6.83 1.80
C ARG A 51 4.14 7.32 1.46
N ASP A 52 4.81 8.02 2.37
CA ASP A 52 6.22 8.42 2.23
C ASP A 52 7.22 7.32 2.63
N GLU A 53 6.76 6.27 3.32
CA GLU A 53 7.58 5.13 3.76
C GLU A 53 7.52 3.93 2.82
N VAL A 54 6.87 4.09 1.65
CA VAL A 54 6.65 3.03 0.66
C VAL A 54 7.02 3.48 -0.75
N ILE A 55 7.68 2.61 -1.51
CA ILE A 55 8.00 2.81 -2.93
C ILE A 55 6.96 2.03 -3.73
N ILE A 56 6.19 2.72 -4.57
CA ILE A 56 5.13 2.12 -5.39
C ILE A 56 5.62 1.98 -6.83
N TYR A 57 5.49 0.80 -7.42
CA TYR A 57 5.80 0.54 -8.83
C TYR A 57 4.52 0.56 -9.66
N ASN A 58 4.53 1.26 -10.79
CA ASN A 58 3.45 1.32 -11.78
C ASN A 58 3.85 0.53 -13.03
#